data_AF-A0AAU7CSE1-F1
#
_entry.id   AF-A0AAU7CSE1-F1
#
_cell.length_a   1.000
_cell.length_b   1.000
_cell.length_c   1.000
_cell.angle_alpha   90.00
_cell.angle_beta   90.00
_cell.angle_gamma   90.00
#
_symmetry.space_group_name_H-M   'P 1'
#
loop_
_entity.id
_entity.type
_entity.pdbx_description
1 polymer ?
#
loop_
_entity_poly.entity_id
_entity_poly.type
_entity_poly.pdbx_seq_one_letter_code
_entity_poly.pdbx_strand_id
1 'polypeptide(L)'
;MPHEAITIVDEGRNVVATGLVEFLGDCYSGSVNVDRMSDSFQKMFVEYEDVVNNQTFSILDQIEDRISSIRFSAIFEGGSEFPVKDLQIFPKGGTLSFKA
;
A
#
# COMPACT_ATOMS: atom_id res chain seq x y z
N MET A 1 -21.37 -0.44 5.45
CA MET A 1 -20.06 -0.72 6.09
C MET A 1 -19.29 0.60 6.02
N PRO A 2 -18.72 1.12 7.12
CA PRO A 2 -18.00 2.39 7.07
C PRO A 2 -16.66 2.18 6.35
N HIS A 3 -16.42 2.96 5.30
CA HIS A 3 -15.11 3.07 4.68
C HIS A 3 -14.32 4.08 5.49
N GLU A 4 -13.13 3.71 5.95
CA GLU A 4 -12.26 4.61 6.69
C GLU A 4 -11.22 5.22 5.75
N ALA A 5 -11.10 6.55 5.80
CA ALA A 5 -10.05 7.24 5.08
C ALA A 5 -8.71 7.02 5.79
N ILE A 6 -7.72 6.58 5.02
CA ILE A 6 -6.37 6.33 5.50
C ILE A 6 -5.35 7.08 4.67
N THR A 7 -4.24 7.42 5.33
CA THR A 7 -3.03 7.95 4.72
C THR A 7 -1.89 7.03 5.08
N ILE A 8 -1.32 6.36 4.08
CA ILE A 8 -0.11 5.56 4.25
C ILE A 8 1.08 6.50 4.15
N VAL A 9 1.93 6.47 5.16
CA VAL A 9 3.18 7.22 5.22
C VAL A 9 4.36 6.27 5.37
N ASP A 10 5.52 6.68 4.89
CA ASP A 10 6.79 5.98 5.14
C ASP A 10 7.42 6.41 6.48
N GLU A 11 8.57 5.82 6.83
CA GLU A 11 9.36 6.17 8.01
C GLU A 11 9.76 7.67 8.05
N GLY A 12 9.91 8.31 6.89
CA GLY A 12 10.17 9.73 6.74
C GLY A 12 8.94 10.62 6.86
N ARG A 13 7.75 10.06 7.15
CA ARG A 13 6.44 10.71 7.10
C ARG A 13 6.09 11.29 5.72
N ASN A 14 6.69 10.77 4.66
CA ASN A 14 6.26 11.09 3.31
C ASN A 14 4.97 10.33 3.01
N VAL A 15 3.99 11.02 2.44
CA VAL A 15 2.74 10.38 2.02
C VAL A 15 3.05 9.48 0.83
N VAL A 16 2.78 8.19 1.03
CA VAL A 16 2.95 7.13 0.02
C VAL A 16 1.66 6.95 -0.75
N ALA A 17 0.54 6.90 -0.04
CA ALA A 17 -0.76 6.70 -0.64
C ALA A 17 -1.85 7.25 0.29
N THR A 18 -2.99 7.62 -0.28
CA THR A 18 -4.21 7.92 0.48
C THR A 18 -5.34 7.11 -0.07
N GLY A 19 -6.29 6.68 0.74
CA GLY A 19 -7.33 5.79 0.25
C GLY A 19 -8.49 5.63 1.21
N LEU A 20 -9.46 4.83 0.78
CA LEU A 20 -10.60 4.40 1.59
C LEU A 20 -10.49 2.90 1.76
N VAL A 21 -10.44 2.44 3.00
CA VAL A 21 -10.31 1.02 3.31
C VAL A 21 -11.42 0.54 4.20
N GLU A 22 -11.72 -0.74 4.07
CA GLU A 22 -12.62 -1.49 4.92
C GLU A 22 -11.84 -2.61 5.62
N PHE A 23 -12.16 -2.84 6.89
CA PHE A 23 -11.56 -3.91 7.66
C PHE A 23 -12.28 -5.23 7.36
N LEU A 24 -11.58 -6.15 6.69
CA LEU A 24 -12.01 -7.49 6.33
C LEU A 24 -11.39 -8.53 7.30
N GLY A 25 -11.76 -8.44 8.57
CA GLY A 25 -11.43 -9.44 9.59
C GLY A 25 -9.97 -9.43 10.07
N ASP A 26 -8.99 -9.65 9.21
CA ASP A 26 -7.54 -9.64 9.52
C ASP A 26 -6.72 -8.65 8.68
N CYS A 27 -7.33 -8.10 7.62
CA CYS A 27 -6.71 -7.19 6.68
C CYS A 27 -7.63 -6.02 6.39
N TYR A 28 -7.04 -4.92 5.97
CA TYR A 28 -7.71 -3.77 5.40
C TYR A 28 -7.60 -3.86 3.90
N SER A 29 -8.71 -3.73 3.18
CA SER A 29 -8.72 -3.67 1.72
C SER A 29 -9.57 -2.49 1.28
N GLY A 30 -9.32 -1.95 0.11
CA GLY A 30 -10.19 -0.93 -0.45
C GLY A 30 -9.56 -0.18 -1.60
N SER A 31 -10.00 1.05 -1.78
CA SER A 31 -9.59 1.89 -2.90
C SER A 31 -8.40 2.75 -2.52
N VAL A 32 -7.39 2.78 -3.39
CA VAL A 32 -6.25 3.66 -3.26
C VAL A 32 -6.35 4.83 -4.24
N ASN A 33 -5.98 6.00 -3.75
CA ASN A 33 -5.65 7.15 -4.55
C ASN A 33 -4.13 7.29 -4.61
N VAL A 34 -3.59 7.06 -5.80
CA VAL A 34 -2.16 7.19 -6.14
C VAL A 34 -1.80 8.57 -6.70
N ASP A 35 -2.75 9.51 -6.85
CA ASP A 35 -2.47 10.89 -7.30
C ASP A 35 -1.50 11.62 -6.36
N ARG A 36 -1.45 11.20 -5.09
CA ARG A 36 -0.54 11.75 -4.07
C ARG A 36 0.70 10.88 -3.82
N MET A 37 0.83 9.77 -4.56
CA MET A 37 1.98 8.89 -4.45
C MET A 37 3.18 9.54 -5.12
N SER A 38 4.36 9.44 -4.51
CA SER A 38 5.58 9.93 -5.15
C SER A 38 5.92 9.07 -6.38
N ASP A 39 6.57 9.67 -7.38
CA ASP A 39 6.99 8.97 -8.60
C ASP A 39 7.84 7.71 -8.30
N SER A 40 8.59 7.69 -7.18
CA SER A 40 9.40 6.52 -6.80
C SER A 40 8.51 5.37 -6.32
N PHE A 41 7.51 5.66 -5.48
CA PHE A 41 6.57 4.65 -5.00
C PHE A 41 5.68 4.17 -6.14
N GLN A 42 5.22 5.07 -6.99
CA GLN A 42 4.39 4.72 -8.14
C GLN A 42 5.13 3.77 -9.09
N LYS A 43 6.40 4.06 -9.40
CA LYS A 43 7.22 3.13 -10.20
C LYS A 43 7.39 1.77 -9.53
N MET A 44 7.66 1.75 -8.22
CA MET A 44 7.86 0.51 -7.48
C MET A 44 6.60 -0.37 -7.46
N PHE A 45 5.42 0.22 -7.22
CA PHE A 45 4.15 -0.52 -7.19
C PHE A 45 3.67 -0.91 -8.60
N VAL A 46 3.93 -0.10 -9.63
CA VAL A 46 3.67 -0.50 -11.02
C VAL A 46 4.57 -1.65 -11.43
N GLU A 47 5.84 -1.63 -11.05
CA GLU A 47 6.78 -2.72 -11.30
C GLU A 47 6.36 -3.99 -10.56
N TYR A 48 5.95 -3.88 -9.30
CA TYR A 48 5.34 -4.98 -8.55
C TYR A 48 4.13 -5.56 -9.28
N GLU A 49 3.17 -4.73 -9.68
CA GLU A 49 1.96 -5.16 -10.39
C GLU A 49 2.29 -5.81 -11.74
N ASP A 50 3.25 -5.28 -12.49
CA ASP A 50 3.69 -5.87 -13.76
C ASP A 50 4.43 -7.19 -13.56
N VAL A 51 5.19 -7.35 -12.48
CA VAL A 51 5.85 -8.62 -12.14
C VAL A 51 4.85 -9.69 -11.71
N VAL A 52 3.85 -9.31 -10.89
CA VAL A 52 2.73 -10.18 -10.51
C VAL A 52 1.93 -10.61 -11.74
N ASN A 53 1.60 -9.67 -12.63
CA ASN A 53 0.84 -9.94 -13.84
C ASN A 53 1.63 -10.78 -14.86
N ASN A 54 2.93 -10.53 -15.02
CA ASN A 54 3.80 -11.31 -15.92
C ASN A 54 4.28 -12.63 -15.29
N GLN A 55 3.79 -13.01 -14.10
CA GLN A 55 4.15 -14.25 -13.40
C GLN A 55 5.68 -14.44 -13.25
N THR A 56 6.42 -13.33 -13.16
CA THR A 56 7.89 -13.36 -13.06
C THR A 56 8.30 -13.41 -11.59
N PHE A 57 7.96 -14.52 -10.93
CA PHE A 57 8.12 -14.70 -9.48
C PHE A 57 9.56 -14.49 -8.97
N SER A 58 10.58 -14.70 -9.82
CA SER A 58 11.99 -14.47 -9.44
C SER A 58 12.34 -13.01 -9.12
N ILE A 59 11.56 -12.05 -9.62
CA ILE A 59 11.74 -10.62 -9.35
C ILE A 59 10.79 -10.16 -8.23
N LEU A 60 9.69 -10.89 -8.03
CA LEU A 60 8.67 -10.56 -7.03
C LEU A 60 9.27 -10.51 -5.63
N ASP A 61 10.02 -11.55 -5.25
CA ASP A 61 10.67 -11.63 -3.94
C ASP A 61 11.58 -10.42 -3.66
N GLN A 62 12.33 -9.95 -4.67
CA GLN A 62 13.21 -8.78 -4.51
C GLN A 62 12.42 -7.47 -4.32
N ILE A 63 11.26 -7.34 -4.96
CA ILE A 63 10.41 -6.17 -4.80
C ILE A 63 9.68 -6.23 -3.46
N GLU A 64 9.17 -7.40 -3.06
CA GLU A 64 8.58 -7.61 -1.74
C GLU A 64 9.58 -7.37 -0.61
N ASP A 65 10.84 -7.81 -0.76
CA ASP A 65 11.92 -7.52 0.18
C ASP A 65 12.19 -6.00 0.27
N ARG A 66 12.17 -5.28 -0.86
CA ARG A 66 12.33 -3.82 -0.87
C ARG A 66 11.15 -3.11 -0.22
N ILE A 67 9.92 -3.53 -0.50
CA ILE A 67 8.71 -2.97 0.10
C ILE A 67 8.69 -3.27 1.60
N SER A 68 8.95 -4.50 2.01
CA SER A 68 8.97 -4.90 3.42
C SER A 68 10.12 -4.29 4.22
N SER A 69 11.23 -3.92 3.56
CA SER A 69 12.31 -3.16 4.19
C SER A 69 11.88 -1.73 4.58
N ILE A 70 10.85 -1.20 3.92
CA ILE A 70 10.29 0.12 4.20
C ILE A 70 9.22 -0.04 5.27
N ARG A 71 9.40 0.66 6.39
CA ARG A 71 8.36 0.73 7.42
C ARG A 71 7.30 1.71 6.98
N PHE A 72 6.10 1.18 6.74
CA PHE A 72 4.93 1.98 6.46
C PHE A 72 4.05 2.10 7.71
N SER A 73 3.42 3.25 7.85
CA SER A 73 2.38 3.51 8.85
C SER A 73 1.11 3.94 8.16
N ALA A 74 -0.03 3.40 8.55
CA ALA A 74 -1.35 3.87 8.13
C ALA A 74 -1.89 4.81 9.21
N ILE A 75 -2.13 6.06 8.83
CA ILE A 75 -2.78 7.07 9.65
C ILE A 75 -4.24 7.12 9.23
N PHE A 76 -5.12 6.70 10.12
CA PHE A 76 -6.57 6.80 9.95
C PHE A 76 -7.04 8.23 10.23
N GLU A 77 -8.12 8.67 9.58
CA GLU A 77 -8.69 10.01 9.80
C GLU A 77 -9.04 10.28 11.28
N GLY A 78 -9.34 9.22 12.04
CA GLY A 78 -9.55 9.28 13.49
C GLY A 78 -8.30 9.55 14.34
N GLY A 79 -7.12 9.71 13.73
CA GLY A 79 -5.84 9.95 14.40
C GLY A 79 -5.14 8.70 14.90
N SER A 80 -5.67 7.52 14.59
CA SER A 80 -5.02 6.24 14.89
C SER A 80 -3.92 5.96 13.88
N GLU A 81 -2.71 5.67 14.36
CA GLU A 81 -1.59 5.25 13.53
C GLU A 81 -1.33 3.76 13.77
N PHE A 82 -1.32 2.97 12.70
CA PHE A 82 -1.01 1.54 12.75
C PHE A 82 0.18 1.21 11.86
N PRO A 83 1.11 0.36 12.33
CA PRO A 83 2.16 -0.15 11.47
C PRO A 83 1.54 -1.02 10.38
N VAL A 84 1.88 -0.73 9.14
CA VAL A 84 1.38 -1.46 7.99
C VAL A 84 2.30 -2.65 7.70
N LYS A 85 1.73 -3.82 7.58
CA LYS A 85 2.38 -5.07 7.17
C LYS A 85 1.74 -5.61 5.89
N ASP A 86 2.51 -6.36 5.13
CA ASP A 86 2.06 -6.99 3.87
C ASP A 86 1.34 -5.97 2.95
N LEU A 87 1.93 -4.77 2.79
CA LEU A 87 1.35 -3.71 1.98
C LEU A 87 1.35 -4.09 0.50
N GLN A 88 0.15 -4.24 -0.05
CA GLN A 88 -0.08 -4.48 -1.46
C GLN A 88 -0.86 -3.31 -2.05
N ILE A 89 -0.25 -2.61 -3.00
CA ILE A 89 -0.91 -1.55 -3.73
C ILE A 89 -0.89 -1.91 -5.21
N PHE A 90 -2.05 -1.83 -5.85
CA PHE A 90 -2.23 -2.06 -7.28
C PHE A 90 -2.64 -0.73 -7.93
N PRO A 91 -1.68 0.07 -8.43
CA PRO A 91 -1.98 1.38 -9.00
C PRO A 91 -2.91 1.33 -10.22
N LYS A 92 -2.78 0.32 -11.10
CA LYS A 92 -3.66 0.21 -12.27
C LYS A 92 -5.05 -0.30 -11.86
N GLY A 93 -5.12 -1.14 -10.83
CA GLY A 93 -6.37 -1.61 -10.23
C GLY A 93 -7.08 -0.56 -9.38
N GLY A 94 -6.36 0.45 -8.88
CA GLY A 94 -6.89 1.41 -7.92
C GLY A 94 -7.23 0.77 -6.57
N THR A 95 -6.62 -0.38 -6.25
CA THR A 95 -6.90 -1.17 -5.05
C THR A 95 -5.68 -1.20 -4.14
N LEU A 96 -5.90 -1.15 -2.83
CA LEU A 96 -4.87 -1.45 -1.84
C LEU A 96 -5.37 -2.51 -0.86
N SER A 97 -4.43 -3.27 -0.31
CA SER A 97 -4.63 -4.22 0.77
C SER A 97 -3.45 -4.17 1.72
N PHE A 98 -3.68 -4.26 3.02
CA PHE A 98 -2.62 -4.39 4.03
C PHE A 98 -3.13 -5.03 5.32
N LYS A 99 -2.20 -5.43 6.19
CA LYS A 99 -2.48 -5.88 7.55
C LYS A 99 -1.97 -4.87 8.57
N ALA A 100 -2.68 -4.70 9.68
CA ALA A 100 -2.26 -3.88 10.82
C ALA A 100 -1.50 -4.69 11.89
#